data_AF-A0A959H6E1-F1
#
_entry.id   AF-A0A959H6E1-F1
#
_cell.length_a   1.000
_cell.length_b   1.000
_cell.length_c   1.000
_cell.angle_alpha   90.00
_cell.angle_beta   90.00
_cell.angle_gamma   90.00
#
_symmetry.space_group_name_H-M   'P 1'
#
loop_
_entity.id
_entity.type
_entity.pdbx_description
1 polymer ?
#
loop_
_entity_poly.entity_id
_entity_poly.type
_entity_poly.pdbx_seq_one_letter_code
_entity_poly.pdbx_strand_id
1 'polypeptide(L)'
;MSQRSFFIQLGALSLVTAILIFFLNSLPRLQAYSLLSWISLGAFIALCILMYLAGYRAALSDNKNDFTNAVLVFTVGKMFLAILVIFGYSQLANPPDKLFIIPFFAIYLIYTIFETYFMMKLGRMNA
;
A
#
# COMPACT_ATOMS: atom_id res chain seq x y z
N MET A 1 -19.47 1.22 -8.08
CA MET A 1 -18.79 -0.08 -7.82
C MET A 1 -19.35 -0.69 -6.54
N SER A 2 -19.51 -2.03 -6.44
CA SER A 2 -19.88 -2.64 -5.16
C SER A 2 -18.66 -2.71 -4.24
N GLN A 3 -18.79 -2.21 -3.00
CA GLN A 3 -17.76 -2.28 -1.95
C GLN A 3 -17.20 -3.70 -1.79
N ARG A 4 -18.04 -4.71 -1.97
CA ARG A 4 -17.66 -6.12 -1.95
C ARG A 4 -16.53 -6.46 -2.94
N SER A 5 -16.57 -5.88 -4.14
CA SER A 5 -15.53 -6.14 -5.15
C SER A 5 -14.18 -5.56 -4.76
N PHE A 6 -14.14 -4.45 -4.03
CA PHE A 6 -12.89 -3.88 -3.53
C PHE A 6 -12.24 -4.81 -2.50
N PHE A 7 -13.00 -5.21 -1.47
CA PHE A 7 -12.48 -6.05 -0.39
C PHE A 7 -12.08 -7.45 -0.86
N ILE A 8 -12.79 -8.03 -1.83
CA ILE A 8 -12.40 -9.33 -2.42
C ILE A 8 -11.06 -9.21 -3.16
N GLN A 9 -10.90 -8.17 -4.01
CA GLN A 9 -9.67 -8.00 -4.76
C GLN A 9 -8.49 -7.63 -3.86
N LEU A 10 -8.72 -6.79 -2.84
CA LEU A 10 -7.72 -6.48 -1.82
C LEU A 10 -7.31 -7.75 -1.08
N GLY A 11 -8.26 -8.54 -0.58
CA GLY A 11 -7.97 -9.78 0.13
C GLY A 11 -7.20 -10.79 -0.72
N ALA A 12 -7.60 -10.96 -2.00
CA ALA A 12 -6.89 -11.83 -2.94
C ALA A 12 -5.46 -11.33 -3.20
N LEU A 13 -5.28 -10.04 -3.46
CA LEU A 13 -3.96 -9.43 -3.66
C LEU A 13 -3.08 -9.56 -2.41
N SER A 14 -3.66 -9.33 -1.23
CA SER A 14 -2.96 -9.48 0.05
C SER A 14 -2.53 -10.91 0.31
N LEU A 15 -3.37 -11.89 -0.04
CA LEU A 15 -3.03 -13.31 0.08
C LEU A 15 -1.88 -13.68 -0.88
N VAL A 16 -1.96 -13.25 -2.15
CA VAL A 16 -0.89 -13.47 -3.13
C VAL A 16 0.42 -12.80 -2.67
N THR A 17 0.34 -11.57 -2.16
CA THR A 17 1.51 -10.83 -1.69
C THR A 17 2.08 -11.47 -0.42
N ALA A 18 1.24 -11.96 0.49
CA ALA A 18 1.68 -12.69 1.69
C ALA A 18 2.42 -13.98 1.31
N ILE A 19 1.92 -14.74 0.33
CA ILE A 19 2.60 -15.93 -0.21
C ILE A 19 3.96 -15.55 -0.80
N LEU A 20 4.01 -14.48 -1.61
CA LEU A 20 5.26 -13.98 -2.20
C LEU A 20 6.28 -13.58 -1.11
N ILE A 21 5.82 -12.84 -0.10
CA ILE A 21 6.64 -12.42 1.06
C ILE A 21 7.14 -13.65 1.83
N PHE A 22 6.30 -14.67 2.02
CA PHE A 22 6.69 -15.90 2.71
C PHE A 22 7.82 -16.62 1.97
N PHE A 23 7.73 -16.75 0.64
CA PHE A 23 8.81 -17.33 -0.19
C PHE A 23 10.08 -16.46 -0.16
N LEU A 24 9.96 -15.13 -0.27
CA LEU A 24 11.11 -14.23 -0.21
C LEU A 24 11.83 -14.31 1.14
N ASN A 25 11.08 -14.36 2.25
CA ASN A 25 11.65 -14.46 3.59
C ASN A 25 12.23 -15.84 3.93
N SER A 26 11.95 -16.86 3.11
CA SER A 26 12.60 -18.17 3.23
C SER A 26 14.05 -18.15 2.71
N LEU A 27 14.46 -17.09 2.00
CA LEU A 27 15.84 -16.89 1.58
C LEU A 27 16.69 -16.38 2.77
N PRO A 28 17.86 -16.99 3.07
CA PRO A 28 18.68 -16.61 4.23
C PRO A 28 19.08 -15.13 4.27
N ARG A 29 19.25 -14.51 3.10
CA ARG A 29 19.61 -13.08 2.99
C ARG A 29 18.46 -12.12 3.30
N LEU A 30 17.21 -12.56 3.20
CA LEU A 30 16.02 -11.73 3.40
C LEU A 30 15.27 -12.06 4.68
N GLN A 31 15.53 -13.22 5.29
CA GLN A 31 14.91 -13.64 6.54
C GLN A 31 15.06 -12.62 7.67
N ALA A 32 16.21 -11.95 7.73
CA ALA A 32 16.50 -10.87 8.69
C ALA A 32 15.52 -9.68 8.60
N TYR A 33 14.87 -9.52 7.45
CA TYR A 33 13.96 -8.41 7.12
C TYR A 33 12.48 -8.83 7.09
N SER A 34 12.17 -10.03 7.59
CA SER A 34 10.81 -10.57 7.56
C SER A 34 9.82 -9.70 8.34
N LEU A 35 10.21 -9.22 9.51
CA LEU A 35 9.37 -8.35 10.33
C LEU A 35 9.00 -7.07 9.58
N LEU A 36 9.96 -6.43 8.91
CA LEU A 36 9.72 -5.24 8.09
C LEU A 36 8.73 -5.54 6.96
N SER A 37 8.89 -6.67 6.30
CA SER A 37 8.03 -7.09 5.19
C SER A 37 6.57 -7.27 5.63
N TRP A 38 6.35 -7.95 6.76
CA TRP A 38 5.00 -8.17 7.31
C TRP A 38 4.35 -6.88 7.82
N ILE A 39 5.12 -6.01 8.49
CA ILE A 39 4.63 -4.69 8.92
C ILE A 39 4.24 -3.85 7.71
N SER A 40 5.06 -3.86 6.67
CA SER A 40 4.80 -3.12 5.43
C SER A 40 3.54 -3.63 4.74
N LEU A 41 3.36 -4.95 4.64
CA LEU A 41 2.13 -5.54 4.12
C LEU A 41 0.90 -5.02 4.86
N GLY A 42 0.89 -5.10 6.19
CA GLY A 42 -0.22 -4.61 7.01
C GLY A 42 -0.48 -3.11 6.82
N ALA A 43 0.59 -2.30 6.80
CA ALA A 43 0.50 -0.86 6.61
C ALA A 43 -0.11 -0.48 5.25
N PHE A 44 0.32 -1.13 4.16
CA PHE A 44 -0.22 -0.86 2.82
C PHE A 44 -1.65 -1.36 2.62
N ILE A 45 -2.03 -2.47 3.27
CA ILE A 45 -3.43 -2.92 3.31
C ILE A 45 -4.31 -1.87 4.00
N ALA A 46 -3.88 -1.40 5.19
CA ALA A 46 -4.60 -0.37 5.93
C ALA A 46 -4.71 0.92 5.11
N LEU A 47 -3.62 1.35 4.47
CA LEU A 47 -3.60 2.52 3.61
C LEU A 47 -4.58 2.39 2.44
N CYS A 48 -4.64 1.23 1.78
CA CYS A 48 -5.61 0.98 0.71
C CYS A 48 -7.07 1.04 1.21
N ILE A 49 -7.36 0.53 2.40
CA ILE A 49 -8.70 0.61 2.98
C ILE A 49 -9.07 2.07 3.25
N LEU A 50 -8.19 2.82 3.90
CA LEU A 50 -8.41 4.26 4.18
C LEU A 50 -8.60 5.05 2.89
N MET A 51 -7.76 4.79 1.90
CA MET A 51 -7.83 5.37 0.57
C MET A 51 -9.17 5.09 -0.10
N TYR A 52 -9.64 3.84 -0.09
CA TYR A 52 -10.92 3.48 -0.69
C TYR A 52 -12.09 4.17 0.00
N LEU A 53 -12.10 4.22 1.34
CA LEU A 53 -13.17 4.86 2.10
C LEU A 53 -13.21 6.38 1.84
N ALA A 54 -12.05 7.03 1.87
CA ALA A 54 -11.93 8.46 1.60
C ALA A 54 -12.26 8.78 0.14
N GLY A 55 -11.73 8.01 -0.82
CA GLY A 55 -11.99 8.15 -2.24
C GLY A 55 -13.45 7.91 -2.60
N TYR A 56 -14.12 6.93 -1.98
CA TYR A 56 -15.55 6.67 -2.18
C TYR A 56 -16.41 7.82 -1.65
N ARG A 57 -16.11 8.35 -0.46
CA ARG A 57 -16.82 9.52 0.09
C ARG A 57 -16.59 10.77 -0.76
N ALA A 58 -15.35 11.01 -1.17
CA ALA A 58 -14.99 12.14 -2.02
C ALA A 58 -15.60 12.05 -3.42
N ALA A 59 -15.72 10.83 -3.96
CA ALA A 59 -16.45 10.55 -5.20
C ALA A 59 -17.97 10.61 -5.05
N LEU A 60 -18.53 10.92 -3.87
CA LEU A 60 -19.95 11.23 -3.73
C LEU A 60 -20.18 12.69 -3.30
N SER A 61 -19.09 13.46 -3.14
CA SER A 61 -19.17 14.87 -2.79
C SER A 61 -19.58 15.71 -3.99
N ASP A 62 -20.38 16.74 -3.74
CA ASP A 62 -20.74 17.74 -4.75
C ASP A 62 -19.52 18.54 -5.23
N ASN A 63 -18.47 18.62 -4.40
CA ASN A 63 -17.25 19.31 -4.73
C ASN A 63 -16.30 18.41 -5.55
N LYS A 64 -16.15 18.74 -6.83
CA LYS A 64 -15.27 18.05 -7.78
C LYS A 64 -13.79 18.01 -7.35
N ASN A 65 -13.36 18.91 -6.47
CA ASN A 65 -11.98 18.95 -5.99
C ASN A 65 -11.70 17.92 -4.88
N ASP A 66 -12.72 17.44 -4.17
CA ASP A 66 -12.52 16.55 -3.02
C ASP A 66 -11.88 15.22 -3.43
N PHE A 67 -12.28 14.69 -4.59
CA PHE A 67 -11.70 13.46 -5.12
C PHE A 67 -10.22 13.64 -5.45
N THR A 68 -9.87 14.71 -6.16
CA THR A 68 -8.47 15.05 -6.49
C THR A 68 -7.64 15.27 -5.23
N ASN A 69 -8.19 15.99 -4.24
CA ASN A 69 -7.53 16.23 -2.96
C ASN A 69 -7.27 14.91 -2.21
N ALA A 70 -8.25 13.99 -2.18
CA ALA A 70 -8.05 12.67 -1.59
C ALA A 70 -6.90 11.93 -2.28
N VAL A 71 -6.90 11.86 -3.62
CA VAL A 71 -5.82 11.21 -4.39
C VAL A 71 -4.45 11.82 -4.06
N LEU A 72 -4.36 13.16 -3.99
CA LEU A 72 -3.11 13.85 -3.66
C LEU A 72 -2.63 13.53 -2.24
N VAL A 73 -3.53 13.57 -1.25
CA VAL A 73 -3.20 13.28 0.16
C VAL A 73 -2.67 11.85 0.31
N PHE A 74 -3.30 10.84 -0.31
CA PHE A 74 -2.80 9.47 -0.23
C PHE A 74 -1.50 9.26 -1.01
N THR A 75 -1.35 9.90 -2.17
CA THR A 75 -0.11 9.83 -2.96
C THR A 75 1.07 10.45 -2.23
N VAL A 76 0.89 11.63 -1.63
CA VAL A 76 1.95 12.28 -0.85
C VAL A 76 2.16 11.54 0.48
N GLY A 77 1.08 11.21 1.18
CA GLY A 77 1.11 10.54 2.48
C GLY A 77 1.84 9.19 2.43
N LYS A 78 1.63 8.37 1.39
CA LYS A 78 2.33 7.09 1.25
C LYS A 78 3.82 7.26 0.94
N MET A 79 4.21 8.32 0.22
CA MET A 79 5.63 8.63 -0.02
C MET A 79 6.32 9.01 1.29
N PHE A 80 5.68 9.84 2.12
CA PHE A 80 6.17 10.15 3.47
C PHE A 80 6.22 8.91 4.35
N LEU A 81 5.18 8.07 4.34
CA LEU A 81 5.17 6.80 5.07
C LEU A 81 6.34 5.91 4.65
N ALA A 82 6.62 5.80 3.35
CA ALA A 82 7.73 5.01 2.85
C ALA A 82 9.09 5.52 3.34
N ILE A 83 9.30 6.84 3.32
CA ILE A 83 10.50 7.46 3.87
C ILE A 83 10.63 7.15 5.36
N LEU A 84 9.56 7.35 6.14
CA LEU A 84 9.55 7.09 7.58
C LEU A 84 9.85 5.62 7.92
N VAL A 85 9.27 4.68 7.18
CA VAL A 85 9.49 3.25 7.40
C VAL A 85 10.93 2.86 7.04
N ILE A 86 11.44 3.29 5.88
CA ILE A 86 12.81 2.97 5.45
C ILE A 86 13.84 3.60 6.40
N PHE A 87 13.70 4.90 6.69
CA PHE A 87 14.63 5.62 7.55
C PHE A 87 14.56 5.11 8.99
N GLY A 88 13.36 4.92 9.53
CA GLY A 88 13.14 4.38 10.86
C GLY A 88 13.73 2.98 11.00
N TYR A 89 13.51 2.10 10.02
CA TYR A 89 14.11 0.77 10.02
C TYR A 89 15.64 0.83 9.95
N SER A 90 16.20 1.68 9.10
CA SER A 90 17.65 1.83 8.95
C SER A 90 18.33 2.29 10.25
N GLN A 91 17.69 3.16 11.03
CA GLN A 91 18.25 3.67 12.29
C GLN A 91 18.05 2.71 13.47
N LEU A 92 16.87 2.08 13.57
CA LEU A 92 16.50 1.25 14.71
C LEU A 92 17.06 -0.18 14.61
N ALA A 93 17.02 -0.77 13.41
CA ALA A 93 17.39 -2.17 13.22
C ALA A 93 18.85 -2.37 12.79
N ASN A 94 19.57 -1.29 12.42
CA ASN A 94 20.94 -1.31 11.90
C ASN A 94 21.19 -2.51 10.96
N PRO A 95 20.44 -2.61 9.85
CA PRO A 95 20.51 -3.77 8.98
C PRO A 95 21.92 -3.91 8.38
N PRO A 96 22.44 -5.14 8.24
CA PRO A 96 23.81 -5.39 7.78
C PRO A 96 24.02 -4.97 6.32
N ASP A 97 22.95 -4.95 5.52
CA ASP A 97 22.95 -4.46 4.16
C ASP A 97 21.63 -3.74 3.82
N LYS A 98 21.53 -3.20 2.61
CA LYS A 98 20.36 -2.46 2.13
C LYS A 98 19.33 -3.35 1.41
N LEU A 99 19.45 -4.68 1.49
CA LEU A 99 18.56 -5.60 0.77
C LEU A 99 17.12 -5.58 1.30
N PHE A 100 16.89 -5.10 2.53
CA PHE A 100 15.56 -4.90 3.12
C PHE A 100 14.66 -3.98 2.28
N ILE A 101 15.26 -3.12 1.45
CA ILE A 101 14.58 -2.21 0.54
C ILE A 101 13.81 -2.99 -0.54
N ILE A 102 14.31 -4.14 -0.99
CA ILE A 102 13.70 -4.93 -2.08
C ILE A 102 12.29 -5.42 -1.73
N PRO A 103 12.08 -6.20 -0.64
CA PRO A 103 10.73 -6.66 -0.29
C PRO A 103 9.81 -5.47 0.06
N PHE A 104 10.35 -4.42 0.68
CA PHE A 104 9.58 -3.19 0.96
C PHE A 104 9.06 -2.55 -0.33
N PHE A 105 9.92 -2.30 -1.32
CA PHE A 105 9.53 -1.68 -2.59
C PHE A 105 8.61 -2.57 -3.43
N ALA A 106 8.78 -3.90 -3.37
CA ALA A 106 7.87 -4.83 -4.03
C ALA A 106 6.44 -4.66 -3.51
N ILE A 107 6.27 -4.62 -2.18
CA ILE A 107 4.98 -4.36 -1.53
C ILE A 107 4.46 -2.97 -1.93
N TYR A 108 5.28 -1.93 -1.79
CA TYR A 108 4.92 -0.56 -2.17
C TYR A 108 4.37 -0.49 -3.59
N LEU A 109 5.05 -1.12 -4.56
CA LEU A 109 4.67 -1.06 -5.97
C LEU A 109 3.37 -1.83 -6.24
N ILE A 110 3.25 -3.05 -5.72
CA ILE A 110 2.04 -3.88 -5.87
C ILE A 110 0.81 -3.13 -5.37
N TYR A 111 0.88 -2.56 -4.16
CA TYR A 111 -0.24 -1.84 -3.57
C TYR A 111 -0.46 -0.47 -4.22
N THR A 112 0.59 0.18 -4.72
CA THR A 112 0.45 1.43 -5.49
C THR A 112 -0.32 1.19 -6.79
N ILE A 113 0.00 0.13 -7.54
CA ILE A 113 -0.73 -0.23 -8.77
C ILE A 113 -2.21 -0.49 -8.45
N PHE A 114 -2.47 -1.25 -7.39
CA PHE A 114 -3.83 -1.55 -6.93
C PHE A 114 -4.60 -0.29 -6.52
N GLU A 115 -3.99 0.57 -5.72
CA GLU A 115 -4.54 1.86 -5.30
C GLU A 115 -4.89 2.73 -6.51
N THR A 116 -3.95 2.91 -7.44
CA THR A 116 -4.15 3.71 -8.65
C THR A 116 -5.28 3.13 -9.50
N TYR A 117 -5.34 1.80 -9.68
CA TYR A 117 -6.44 1.16 -10.40
C TYR A 117 -7.81 1.49 -9.79
N PHE A 118 -7.94 1.37 -8.46
CA PHE A 118 -9.21 1.66 -7.79
C PHE A 118 -9.56 3.13 -7.75
N MET A 119 -8.59 4.03 -7.59
CA MET A 119 -8.82 5.47 -7.67
C MET A 119 -9.30 5.88 -9.06
N MET A 120 -8.64 5.43 -10.13
CA MET A 120 -9.11 5.71 -11.50
C MET A 120 -10.54 5.23 -11.73
N LYS A 121 -10.93 4.12 -11.12
CA LYS A 121 -12.28 3.56 -11.24
C LYS A 121 -13.31 4.32 -10.42
N LEU A 122 -12.96 4.78 -9.22
CA LEU A 122 -13.81 5.63 -8.37
C LEU A 122 -14.03 7.01 -9.01
N GLY A 123 -12.99 7.63 -9.56
CA GLY A 123 -13.10 8.93 -10.21
C GLY A 123 -14.05 8.96 -11.42
N ARG A 124 -14.26 7.80 -12.08
CA ARG A 124 -15.24 7.64 -13.16
C ARG A 124 -16.68 7.50 -12.68
N MET A 125 -16.94 7.39 -11.37
CA MET A 125 -18.32 7.34 -10.86
C MET A 125 -19.02 8.72 -10.94
N ASN A 126 -18.25 9.80 -11.07
CA ASN A 126 -18.74 11.18 -11.17
C ASN A 126 -18.52 11.84 -12.54
N ALA A 127 -18.01 11.08 -13.52
CA ALA A 127 -17.79 11.55 -14.89
C ALA A 127 -18.90 11.03 -15.80
#